data_AF-A0A7X7P6N0-F1
#
_entry.id   AF-A0A7X7P6N0-F1
#
_cell.length_a   1.000
_cell.length_b   1.000
_cell.length_c   1.000
_cell.angle_alpha   90.00
_cell.angle_beta   90.00
_cell.angle_gamma   90.00
#
_symmetry.space_group_name_H-M   'P 1'
#
loop_
_entity.id
_entity.type
_entity.pdbx_description
1 polymer ?
#
loop_
_entity_poly.entity_id
_entity_poly.type
_entity_poly.pdbx_seq_one_letter_code
_entity_poly.pdbx_strand_id
1 'polypeptide(L)'
;MELRKKPSFWQRLLETLFRLRLIFLLLSGVLLLLLFFSRNELFSFILAASESFSIKVSSGLNLAELKPYFPLFGGVIAIFIVRFIIGGVFSGLFFLATSLIVPLALFVLDGSDNVIIKLLLWCSLISILLSFLVPKAWVKSLFALFIGALLLSGFAVWIEVSLLSWACLLILLFADALTVGWYTGVHLKEGKPKAGSIIQASLKQLPVIAIGAFVALVISLFVENLWSLEAVLSQSLFWMAYLGVFYLIFSPYYSFMSLDQLRSQKRQVKIPNSGASKRS
;
A
#
# COMPACT_ATOMS: atom_id res chain seq x y z
N MET A 1 -30.89 0.11 23.22
CA MET A 1 -30.15 0.98 22.28
C MET A 1 -28.72 1.07 22.78
N GLU A 2 -27.81 0.26 22.23
CA GLU A 2 -26.39 0.41 22.54
C GLU A 2 -25.95 1.82 22.15
N LEU A 3 -25.38 2.54 23.12
CA LEU A 3 -24.76 3.85 22.97
C LEU A 3 -23.80 3.80 21.78
N ARG A 4 -24.26 4.27 20.61
CA ARG A 4 -23.44 4.37 19.40
C ARG A 4 -22.28 5.32 19.74
N LYS A 5 -21.09 4.76 20.02
CA LYS A 5 -19.86 5.54 20.18
C LYS A 5 -19.81 6.56 19.04
N LYS A 6 -19.65 7.85 19.38
CA LYS A 6 -19.53 8.90 18.37
C LYS A 6 -18.42 8.49 17.40
N PRO A 7 -18.68 8.52 16.07
CA PRO A 7 -17.66 8.12 15.11
C PRO A 7 -16.47 9.05 15.26
N SER A 8 -15.28 8.46 15.37
CA SER A 8 -14.01 9.19 15.50
C SER A 8 -13.76 10.05 14.27
N PHE A 9 -12.89 11.06 14.40
CA PHE A 9 -12.52 11.94 13.27
C PHE A 9 -12.06 11.13 12.06
N TRP A 10 -11.14 10.18 12.26
CA TRP A 10 -10.63 9.30 11.21
C TRP A 10 -11.70 8.43 10.57
N GLN A 11 -12.68 7.96 11.36
CA GLN A 11 -13.81 7.20 10.81
C GLN A 11 -14.69 8.09 9.90
N ARG A 12 -14.99 9.32 10.33
CA ARG A 12 -15.77 10.28 9.52
C ARG A 12 -15.02 10.67 8.24
N LEU A 13 -13.71 10.87 8.33
CA LEU A 13 -12.86 11.16 7.18
C LEU A 13 -12.94 10.02 6.17
N LEU A 14 -12.67 8.79 6.59
CA LEU A 14 -12.74 7.63 5.70
C LEU A 14 -14.14 7.47 5.11
N GLU A 15 -15.20 7.55 5.92
CA GLU A 15 -16.59 7.50 5.42
C GLU A 15 -16.86 8.57 4.34
N THR A 16 -16.32 9.78 4.51
CA THR A 16 -16.42 10.86 3.52
C THR A 16 -15.64 10.53 2.24
N LEU A 17 -14.42 10.00 2.37
CA LEU A 17 -13.61 9.55 1.23
C LEU A 17 -14.31 8.46 0.43
N PHE A 18 -14.95 7.50 1.11
CA PHE A 18 -15.75 6.46 0.46
C PHE A 18 -16.99 7.01 -0.25
N ARG A 19 -17.58 8.12 0.22
CA ARG A 19 -18.68 8.78 -0.49
C ARG A 19 -18.19 9.50 -1.75
N LEU A 20 -17.01 10.12 -1.68
CA LEU A 20 -16.39 10.84 -2.80
C LEU A 20 -15.58 9.93 -3.73
N ARG A 21 -15.72 8.61 -3.62
CA ARG A 21 -14.94 7.60 -4.35
C ARG A 21 -14.87 7.80 -5.86
N LEU A 22 -15.94 8.31 -6.48
CA LEU A 22 -15.98 8.57 -7.93
C LEU A 22 -15.07 9.74 -8.32
N ILE A 23 -15.05 10.79 -7.49
CA ILE A 23 -14.19 11.96 -7.70
C ILE A 23 -12.72 11.55 -7.61
N PHE A 24 -12.36 10.73 -6.62
CA PHE A 24 -10.99 10.23 -6.50
C PHE A 24 -10.57 9.30 -7.65
N LEU A 25 -11.51 8.51 -8.20
CA LEU A 25 -11.25 7.68 -9.37
C LEU A 25 -11.07 8.52 -10.64
N LEU A 26 -11.83 9.60 -10.80
CA LEU A 26 -11.61 10.56 -11.89
C LEU A 26 -10.27 11.29 -11.72
N LEU A 27 -9.96 11.72 -10.50
CA LEU A 27 -8.71 12.41 -10.18
C LEU A 27 -7.50 11.50 -10.48
N SER A 28 -7.55 10.22 -10.13
CA SER A 28 -6.46 9.29 -10.47
C SER A 28 -6.34 9.08 -11.97
N GLY A 29 -7.44 9.06 -12.71
CA GLY A 29 -7.42 9.05 -14.17
C GLY A 29 -6.73 10.28 -14.77
N VAL A 30 -7.04 11.47 -14.26
CA VAL A 30 -6.36 12.73 -14.66
C VAL A 30 -4.87 12.69 -14.31
N LEU A 31 -4.52 12.24 -13.11
CA LEU A 31 -3.11 12.13 -12.69
C LEU A 31 -2.35 11.12 -13.54
N LEU A 32 -2.94 9.98 -13.90
CA LEU A 32 -2.33 9.02 -14.81
C LEU A 32 -2.14 9.59 -16.22
N LEU A 33 -3.07 10.42 -16.72
CA LEU A 33 -2.90 11.13 -17.99
C LEU A 33 -1.74 12.13 -17.91
N LEU A 34 -1.61 12.86 -16.80
CA LEU A 34 -0.46 13.75 -16.59
C LEU A 34 0.86 12.97 -16.56
N LEU A 35 0.89 11.80 -15.90
CA LEU A 35 2.06 10.92 -15.91
C LEU A 35 2.39 10.35 -17.28
N PHE A 36 1.40 10.18 -18.16
CA PHE A 36 1.65 9.76 -19.52
C PHE A 36 2.47 10.80 -20.30
N PHE A 37 2.33 12.08 -19.98
CA PHE A 37 3.15 13.14 -20.57
C PHE A 37 4.59 13.14 -20.03
N SER A 38 4.81 12.77 -18.76
CA SER A 38 6.14 12.63 -18.14
C SER A 38 6.69 11.20 -18.14
N ARG A 39 6.17 10.33 -19.02
CA ARG A 39 6.50 8.89 -19.04
C ARG A 39 8.00 8.59 -19.18
N ASN A 40 8.73 9.43 -19.93
CA ASN A 40 10.16 9.23 -20.17
C ASN A 40 10.94 9.40 -18.86
N GLU A 41 10.66 10.47 -18.11
CA GLU A 41 11.30 10.74 -16.81
C GLU A 41 10.96 9.64 -15.80
N LEU A 42 9.70 9.17 -15.79
CA LEU A 42 9.26 8.06 -14.94
C LEU A 42 10.02 6.76 -15.26
N PHE A 43 10.16 6.41 -16.55
CA PHE A 43 10.89 5.21 -16.93
C PHE A 43 12.38 5.34 -16.64
N SER A 44 13.01 6.49 -16.95
CA SER A 44 14.41 6.77 -16.61
C SER A 44 14.66 6.69 -15.10
N PHE A 45 13.73 7.14 -14.27
CA PHE A 45 13.85 7.02 -12.82
C PHE A 45 13.80 5.56 -12.34
N ILE A 46 12.87 4.76 -12.88
CA ILE A 46 12.77 3.33 -12.54
C ILE A 46 14.02 2.57 -13.04
N LEU A 47 14.52 2.92 -14.23
CA LEU A 47 15.78 2.40 -14.79
C LEU A 47 16.96 2.70 -13.88
N ALA A 48 17.13 3.96 -13.51
CA ALA A 48 18.21 4.38 -12.61
C ALA A 48 18.13 3.65 -11.26
N ALA A 49 16.92 3.42 -10.72
CA ALA A 49 16.73 2.62 -9.52
C ALA A 49 17.17 1.17 -9.71
N SER A 50 16.79 0.55 -10.82
CA SER A 50 17.15 -0.83 -11.18
C SER A 50 18.66 -0.96 -11.37
N GLU A 51 19.28 -0.10 -12.17
CA GLU A 51 20.72 -0.10 -12.43
C GLU A 51 21.53 0.11 -11.15
N SER A 52 21.17 1.14 -10.36
CA SER A 52 21.82 1.40 -9.07
C SER A 52 21.71 0.20 -8.14
N PHE A 53 20.59 -0.52 -8.13
CA PHE A 53 20.43 -1.73 -7.33
C PHE A 53 21.27 -2.89 -7.88
N SER A 54 21.20 -3.17 -9.18
CA SER A 54 21.95 -4.26 -9.83
C SER A 54 23.46 -4.08 -9.69
N ILE A 55 23.98 -2.87 -9.87
CA ILE A 55 25.41 -2.56 -9.66
C ILE A 55 25.82 -2.90 -8.22
N LYS A 56 25.05 -2.44 -7.23
CA LYS A 56 25.34 -2.68 -5.80
C LYS A 56 25.25 -4.16 -5.40
N VAL A 57 24.39 -4.94 -6.05
CA VAL A 57 24.30 -6.39 -5.81
C VAL A 57 25.45 -7.13 -6.51
N SER A 58 25.81 -6.70 -7.71
CA SER A 58 26.86 -7.32 -8.54
C SER A 58 28.29 -7.04 -8.06
N SER A 59 28.52 -5.90 -7.39
CA SER A 59 29.85 -5.50 -6.88
C SER A 59 30.39 -6.40 -5.76
N GLY A 60 29.60 -7.38 -5.31
CA GLY A 60 29.98 -8.31 -4.24
C GLY A 60 29.67 -7.70 -2.87
N LEU A 61 28.91 -8.43 -2.06
CA LEU A 61 28.55 -8.01 -0.70
C LEU A 61 29.74 -8.15 0.25
N ASN A 62 30.73 -7.28 0.12
CA ASN A 62 31.81 -7.21 1.10
C ASN A 62 31.30 -6.55 2.39
N LEU A 63 31.68 -7.08 3.55
CA LEU A 63 31.10 -6.66 4.84
C LEU A 63 31.44 -5.18 5.17
N ALA A 64 32.57 -4.69 4.65
CA ALA A 64 32.95 -3.28 4.72
C ALA A 64 32.02 -2.36 3.90
N GLU A 65 31.53 -2.83 2.75
CA GLU A 65 30.61 -2.09 1.87
C GLU A 65 29.16 -2.10 2.39
N LEU A 66 28.82 -3.07 3.25
CA LEU A 66 27.51 -3.17 3.90
C LEU A 66 27.37 -2.30 5.14
N LYS A 67 28.48 -1.90 5.78
CA LYS A 67 28.48 -1.14 7.03
C LYS A 67 27.67 0.16 6.97
N PRO A 68 27.70 0.96 5.88
CA PRO A 68 26.84 2.15 5.76
C PRO A 68 25.33 1.84 5.70
N TYR A 69 24.97 0.61 5.32
CA TYR A 69 23.58 0.17 5.17
C TYR A 69 23.03 -0.54 6.41
N PHE A 70 23.82 -0.76 7.47
CA PHE A 70 23.35 -1.33 8.74
C PHE A 70 22.13 -0.62 9.35
N PRO A 71 22.01 0.72 9.28
CA PRO A 71 20.79 1.41 9.71
C PRO A 71 19.54 0.99 8.92
N LEU A 72 19.67 0.63 7.63
CA LEU A 72 18.54 0.08 6.85
C LEU A 72 18.08 -1.26 7.42
N PHE A 73 19.00 -2.17 7.73
CA PHE A 73 18.65 -3.47 8.32
C PHE A 73 17.97 -3.31 9.69
N GLY A 74 18.52 -2.46 10.56
CA GLY A 74 17.89 -2.14 11.85
C GLY A 74 16.49 -1.54 11.68
N GLY A 75 16.34 -0.68 10.66
CA GLY A 75 15.08 -0.07 10.28
C GLY A 75 14.03 -1.07 9.78
N VAL A 76 14.42 -1.99 8.91
CA VAL A 76 13.54 -3.09 8.43
C VAL A 76 13.08 -3.93 9.62
N ILE A 77 13.96 -4.27 10.55
CA ILE A 77 13.60 -5.02 11.76
C ILE A 77 12.61 -4.22 12.62
N ALA A 78 12.85 -2.92 12.82
CA ALA A 78 11.95 -2.06 13.59
C ALA A 78 10.55 -2.00 12.96
N ILE A 79 10.45 -1.78 11.65
CA ILE A 79 9.18 -1.77 10.91
C ILE A 79 8.48 -3.13 11.01
N PHE A 80 9.23 -4.23 10.88
CA PHE A 80 8.68 -5.58 11.03
C PHE A 80 8.07 -5.79 12.42
N ILE A 81 8.78 -5.40 13.48
CA ILE A 81 8.31 -5.53 14.86
C ILE A 81 7.04 -4.69 15.08
N VAL A 82 7.04 -3.43 14.64
CA VAL A 82 5.86 -2.55 14.74
C VAL A 82 4.66 -3.17 14.00
N ARG A 83 4.87 -3.68 12.79
CA ARG A 83 3.83 -4.35 12.00
C ARG A 83 3.33 -5.62 12.66
N PHE A 84 4.22 -6.42 13.22
CA PHE A 84 3.86 -7.66 13.90
C PHE A 84 3.02 -7.39 15.16
N ILE A 85 3.42 -6.41 15.98
CA ILE A 85 2.76 -6.09 17.25
C ILE A 85 1.43 -5.36 17.03
N ILE A 86 1.42 -4.32 16.21
CA ILE A 86 0.24 -3.45 16.03
C ILE A 86 -0.67 -3.97 14.91
N GLY A 87 -0.07 -4.35 13.78
CA GLY A 87 -0.79 -4.81 12.59
C GLY A 87 -1.21 -6.27 12.64
N GLY A 88 -0.49 -7.09 13.40
CA GLY A 88 -0.67 -8.54 13.54
C GLY A 88 0.26 -9.36 12.63
N VAL A 89 0.29 -10.68 12.85
CA VAL A 89 1.21 -11.62 12.17
C VAL A 89 1.20 -11.47 10.65
N PHE A 90 0.02 -11.40 10.03
CA PHE A 90 -0.10 -11.26 8.58
C PHE A 90 0.46 -9.93 8.05
N SER A 91 0.37 -8.84 8.82
CA SER A 91 0.99 -7.56 8.44
C SER A 91 2.51 -7.66 8.37
N GLY A 92 3.12 -8.33 9.37
CA GLY A 92 4.55 -8.61 9.38
C GLY A 92 4.98 -9.54 8.25
N LEU A 93 4.22 -10.61 7.98
CA LEU A 93 4.52 -11.54 6.89
C LEU A 93 4.42 -10.90 5.51
N PHE A 94 3.40 -10.07 5.26
CA PHE A 94 3.30 -9.33 3.99
C PHE A 94 4.46 -8.36 3.83
N PHE A 95 4.87 -7.68 4.90
CA PHE A 95 6.05 -6.82 4.86
C PHE A 95 7.31 -7.59 4.44
N LEU A 96 7.61 -8.72 5.10
CA LEU A 96 8.77 -9.55 4.76
C LEU A 96 8.71 -10.05 3.30
N ALA A 97 7.53 -10.47 2.85
CA ALA A 97 7.35 -10.90 1.47
C ALA A 97 7.65 -9.74 0.50
N THR A 98 7.10 -8.55 0.75
CA THR A 98 7.31 -7.38 -0.12
C THR A 98 8.72 -6.82 -0.06
N SER A 99 9.40 -6.90 1.09
CA SER A 99 10.80 -6.48 1.23
C SER A 99 11.76 -7.38 0.46
N LEU A 100 11.34 -8.60 0.10
CA LEU A 100 12.09 -9.48 -0.79
C LEU A 100 11.67 -9.30 -2.25
N ILE A 101 10.35 -9.26 -2.52
CA ILE A 101 9.81 -9.21 -3.89
C ILE A 101 10.13 -7.89 -4.59
N VAL A 102 10.02 -6.74 -3.92
CA VAL A 102 10.23 -5.44 -4.57
C VAL A 102 11.70 -5.25 -4.99
N PRO A 103 12.71 -5.49 -4.14
CA PRO A 103 14.11 -5.44 -4.60
C PRO A 103 14.43 -6.48 -5.67
N LEU A 104 13.88 -7.70 -5.56
CA LEU A 104 14.07 -8.73 -6.59
C LEU A 104 13.43 -8.32 -7.92
N ALA A 105 12.29 -7.63 -7.90
CA ALA A 105 11.70 -7.05 -9.10
C ALA A 105 12.61 -5.99 -9.71
N LEU A 106 13.22 -5.11 -8.91
CA LEU A 106 14.21 -4.14 -9.41
C LEU A 106 15.45 -4.80 -10.01
N PHE A 107 15.89 -5.91 -9.44
CA PHE A 107 17.03 -6.68 -9.96
C PHE A 107 16.73 -7.31 -11.33
N VAL A 108 15.54 -7.92 -11.49
CA VAL A 108 15.13 -8.59 -12.74
C VAL A 108 14.97 -7.61 -13.90
N LEU A 109 14.76 -6.33 -13.64
CA LEU A 109 14.66 -5.30 -14.67
C LEU A 109 16.00 -5.01 -15.37
N ASP A 110 17.12 -5.31 -14.72
CA ASP A 110 18.50 -5.25 -15.24
C ASP A 110 18.82 -3.99 -16.08
N GLY A 111 18.24 -2.83 -15.73
CA GLY A 111 18.46 -1.57 -16.46
C GLY A 111 18.00 -1.55 -17.92
N SER A 112 17.13 -2.47 -18.37
CA SER A 112 16.70 -2.51 -19.77
C SER A 112 15.32 -1.86 -19.98
N ASP A 113 15.28 -0.78 -20.78
CA ASP A 113 14.05 -0.06 -21.15
C ASP A 113 12.96 -0.99 -21.69
N ASN A 114 13.38 -1.92 -22.56
CA ASN A 114 12.48 -2.87 -23.22
C ASN A 114 11.88 -3.86 -22.21
N VAL A 115 12.63 -4.22 -21.17
CA VAL A 115 12.16 -5.11 -20.10
C VAL A 115 11.18 -4.38 -19.18
N ILE A 116 11.45 -3.12 -18.82
CA ILE A 116 10.57 -2.34 -17.93
C ILE A 116 9.20 -2.10 -18.56
N ILE A 117 9.15 -1.66 -19.82
CA ILE A 117 7.89 -1.39 -20.51
C ILE A 117 7.06 -2.68 -20.60
N LYS A 118 7.70 -3.79 -20.99
CA LYS A 118 7.03 -5.09 -21.07
C LYS A 118 6.55 -5.56 -19.70
N LEU A 119 7.37 -5.44 -18.66
CA LEU A 119 7.03 -5.91 -17.31
C LEU A 119 5.89 -5.08 -16.72
N LEU A 120 5.92 -3.75 -16.85
CA LEU A 120 4.81 -2.88 -16.42
C LEU A 120 3.51 -3.23 -17.16
N LEU A 121 3.58 -3.45 -18.47
CA LEU A 121 2.42 -3.83 -19.28
C LEU A 121 1.87 -5.20 -18.86
N TRP A 122 2.72 -6.21 -18.70
CA TRP A 122 2.30 -7.54 -18.23
C TRP A 122 1.75 -7.51 -16.80
N CYS A 123 2.41 -6.82 -15.88
CA CYS A 123 1.92 -6.65 -14.52
C CYS A 123 0.54 -5.95 -14.49
N SER A 124 0.35 -4.92 -15.33
CA SER A 124 -0.95 -4.25 -15.45
C SER A 124 -2.03 -5.22 -15.96
N LEU A 125 -1.77 -5.94 -17.05
CA LEU A 125 -2.72 -6.91 -17.63
C LEU A 125 -3.04 -8.05 -16.66
N ILE A 126 -2.01 -8.63 -16.03
CA ILE A 126 -2.18 -9.70 -15.04
C ILE A 126 -2.97 -9.18 -13.84
N SER A 127 -2.69 -7.98 -13.34
CA SER A 127 -3.44 -7.41 -12.21
C SER A 127 -4.92 -7.21 -12.55
N ILE A 128 -5.23 -6.75 -13.77
CA ILE A 128 -6.60 -6.60 -14.27
C ILE A 128 -7.29 -7.97 -14.35
N LEU A 129 -6.65 -8.94 -15.02
CA LEU A 129 -7.17 -10.31 -15.15
C LEU A 129 -7.44 -10.95 -13.78
N LEU A 130 -6.48 -10.88 -12.87
CA LEU A 130 -6.61 -11.42 -11.52
C LEU A 130 -7.72 -10.74 -10.72
N SER A 131 -7.92 -9.42 -10.88
CA SER A 131 -9.01 -8.69 -10.23
C SER A 131 -10.40 -9.16 -10.68
N PHE A 132 -10.54 -9.64 -11.93
CA PHE A 132 -11.78 -10.24 -12.43
C PHE A 132 -11.93 -11.72 -12.07
N LEU A 133 -10.86 -12.51 -12.21
CA LEU A 133 -10.92 -13.98 -12.14
C LEU A 133 -10.84 -14.53 -10.71
N VAL A 134 -10.12 -13.86 -9.80
CA VAL A 134 -9.83 -14.42 -8.48
C VAL A 134 -10.77 -13.83 -7.41
N PRO A 135 -11.59 -14.66 -6.74
CA PRO A 135 -12.49 -14.21 -5.68
C PRO A 135 -11.73 -14.11 -4.35
N LYS A 136 -10.64 -13.32 -4.30
CA LYS A 136 -9.91 -13.01 -3.06
C LYS A 136 -9.71 -11.51 -2.94
N ALA A 137 -10.01 -10.98 -1.77
CA ALA A 137 -10.02 -9.54 -1.51
C ALA A 137 -8.62 -8.90 -1.75
N TRP A 138 -7.56 -9.52 -1.24
CA TRP A 138 -6.18 -9.08 -1.43
C TRP A 138 -5.66 -9.23 -2.88
N VAL A 139 -6.24 -10.13 -3.67
CA VAL A 139 -5.89 -10.25 -5.10
C VAL A 139 -6.56 -9.15 -5.91
N LYS A 140 -7.82 -8.86 -5.58
CA LYS A 140 -8.56 -7.77 -6.21
C LYS A 140 -7.87 -6.43 -6.02
N SER A 141 -7.21 -6.19 -4.87
CA SER A 141 -6.46 -4.95 -4.61
C SER A 141 -5.20 -4.75 -5.48
N LEU A 142 -4.71 -5.76 -6.20
CA LEU A 142 -3.47 -5.66 -6.98
C LEU A 142 -3.52 -4.56 -8.05
N PHE A 143 -4.65 -4.40 -8.74
CA PHE A 143 -4.78 -3.37 -9.76
C PHE A 143 -4.74 -1.94 -9.18
N ALA A 144 -5.48 -1.71 -8.08
CA ALA A 144 -5.45 -0.42 -7.37
C ALA A 144 -4.06 -0.12 -6.80
N LEU A 145 -3.36 -1.16 -6.34
CA LEU A 145 -1.99 -1.08 -5.87
C LEU A 145 -1.02 -0.71 -7.00
N PHE A 146 -1.20 -1.28 -8.20
CA PHE A 146 -0.35 -0.98 -9.35
C PHE A 146 -0.52 0.49 -9.79
N ILE A 147 -1.76 0.97 -9.87
CA ILE A 147 -2.04 2.39 -10.13
C ILE A 147 -1.42 3.28 -9.04
N GLY A 148 -1.59 2.92 -7.77
CA GLY A 148 -1.01 3.66 -6.66
C GLY A 148 0.52 3.73 -6.71
N ALA A 149 1.18 2.62 -7.05
CA ALA A 149 2.62 2.56 -7.19
C ALA A 149 3.12 3.45 -8.34
N LEU A 150 2.43 3.48 -9.49
CA LEU A 150 2.76 4.36 -10.60
C LEU A 150 2.60 5.84 -10.22
N LEU A 151 1.49 6.19 -9.56
CA LEU A 151 1.24 7.55 -9.09
C LEU A 151 2.29 8.01 -8.09
N LEU A 152 2.65 7.15 -7.14
CA LEU A 152 3.70 7.44 -6.17
C LEU A 152 5.07 7.59 -6.84
N SER A 153 5.39 6.74 -7.83
CA SER A 153 6.66 6.82 -8.56
C SER A 153 6.76 8.10 -9.38
N GLY A 154 5.68 8.48 -10.07
CA GLY A 154 5.66 9.72 -10.82
C GLY A 154 5.73 10.97 -9.93
N PHE A 155 5.12 10.91 -8.74
CA PHE A 155 5.30 11.97 -7.75
C PHE A 155 6.74 12.03 -7.23
N ALA A 156 7.40 10.87 -7.01
CA ALA A 156 8.81 10.81 -6.59
C ALA A 156 9.74 11.52 -7.59
N VAL A 157 9.48 11.36 -8.89
CA VAL A 157 10.19 12.07 -9.96
C VAL A 157 9.99 13.58 -9.84
N TRP A 158 8.74 14.02 -9.68
CA TRP A 158 8.40 15.45 -9.69
C TRP A 158 9.00 16.24 -8.51
N ILE A 159 9.16 15.61 -7.35
CA ILE A 159 9.77 16.22 -6.16
C ILE A 159 11.20 15.74 -5.88
N GLU A 160 11.83 15.08 -6.86
CA GLU A 160 13.24 14.65 -6.84
C GLU A 160 13.62 13.84 -5.59
N VAL A 161 12.77 12.88 -5.23
CA VAL A 161 13.00 12.02 -4.06
C VAL A 161 14.07 10.98 -4.36
N SER A 162 14.87 10.66 -3.36
CA SER A 162 15.89 9.62 -3.48
C SER A 162 15.30 8.24 -3.80
N LEU A 163 16.06 7.48 -4.60
CA LEU A 163 15.67 6.13 -5.04
C LEU A 163 15.45 5.19 -3.85
N LEU A 164 16.21 5.36 -2.77
CA LEU A 164 16.08 4.57 -1.55
C LEU A 164 14.74 4.83 -0.83
N SER A 165 14.39 6.10 -0.62
CA SER A 165 13.10 6.48 -0.02
C SER A 165 11.93 5.97 -0.84
N TRP A 166 12.01 6.11 -2.16
CA TRP A 166 11.02 5.58 -3.09
C TRP A 166 10.86 4.07 -2.96
N ALA A 167 11.96 3.31 -2.98
CA ALA A 167 11.92 1.86 -2.85
C ALA A 167 11.37 1.40 -1.49
N CYS A 168 11.78 2.06 -0.40
CA CYS A 168 11.27 1.78 0.94
C CYS A 168 9.75 2.01 1.04
N LEU A 169 9.25 3.13 0.52
CA LEU A 169 7.82 3.42 0.54
C LEU A 169 7.02 2.55 -0.43
N LEU A 170 7.61 2.10 -1.55
CA LEU A 170 6.99 1.06 -2.38
C LEU A 170 6.84 -0.26 -1.64
N ILE A 171 7.88 -0.74 -0.94
CA ILE A 171 7.77 -1.95 -0.10
C ILE A 171 6.60 -1.81 0.89
N LEU A 172 6.51 -0.65 1.55
CA LEU A 172 5.44 -0.39 2.50
C LEU A 172 4.07 -0.33 1.84
N LEU A 173 3.95 0.33 0.67
CA LEU A 173 2.70 0.45 -0.09
C LEU A 173 2.13 -0.93 -0.41
N PHE A 174 2.99 -1.83 -0.91
CA PHE A 174 2.58 -3.18 -1.26
C PHE A 174 2.11 -3.95 -0.04
N ALA A 175 2.87 -3.90 1.05
CA ALA A 175 2.50 -4.59 2.28
C ALA A 175 1.22 -4.05 2.91
N ASP A 176 1.03 -2.73 2.92
CA ASP A 176 -0.15 -2.09 3.51
C ASP A 176 -1.42 -2.42 2.72
N ALA A 177 -1.33 -2.38 1.39
CA ALA A 177 -2.44 -2.73 0.51
C ALA A 177 -2.85 -4.20 0.68
N LEU A 178 -1.89 -5.13 0.70
CA LEU A 178 -2.15 -6.56 0.92
C LEU A 178 -2.73 -6.82 2.31
N THR A 179 -2.21 -6.13 3.33
CA THR A 179 -2.70 -6.25 4.71
C THR A 179 -4.13 -5.74 4.86
N VAL A 180 -4.45 -4.56 4.32
CA VAL A 180 -5.81 -4.02 4.31
C VAL A 180 -6.75 -4.89 3.47
N GLY A 181 -6.27 -5.39 2.33
CA GLY A 181 -7.01 -6.34 1.49
C GLY A 181 -7.39 -7.60 2.26
N TRP A 182 -6.42 -8.20 2.96
CA TRP A 182 -6.62 -9.38 3.81
C TRP A 182 -7.64 -9.12 4.92
N TYR A 183 -7.47 -8.08 5.73
CA TYR A 183 -8.39 -7.77 6.83
C TYR A 183 -9.80 -7.43 6.34
N THR A 184 -9.93 -6.77 5.18
CA THR A 184 -11.24 -6.57 4.56
C THR A 184 -11.90 -7.89 4.23
N GLY A 185 -11.16 -8.83 3.63
CA GLY A 185 -11.66 -10.17 3.32
C GLY A 185 -12.13 -10.93 4.57
N VAL A 186 -11.39 -10.81 5.68
CA VAL A 186 -11.79 -11.39 6.98
C VAL A 186 -13.12 -10.79 7.46
N HIS A 187 -13.23 -9.45 7.48
CA HIS A 187 -14.45 -8.77 7.90
C HIS A 187 -15.66 -9.03 7.00
N LEU A 188 -15.47 -9.23 5.70
CA LEU A 188 -16.53 -9.63 4.78
C LEU A 188 -17.05 -11.05 5.08
N LYS A 189 -16.15 -11.99 5.40
CA LYS A 189 -16.52 -13.35 5.81
C LYS A 189 -17.31 -13.37 7.12
N GLU A 190 -17.01 -12.44 8.04
CA GLU A 190 -17.79 -12.19 9.26
C GLU A 190 -19.19 -11.60 9.00
N GLY A 191 -19.56 -11.31 7.75
CA GLY A 191 -20.89 -10.81 7.38
C GLY A 191 -21.05 -9.28 7.46
N LYS A 192 -19.96 -8.54 7.69
CA LYS A 192 -20.00 -7.06 7.73
C LYS A 192 -20.35 -6.45 6.36
N PRO A 193 -20.93 -5.25 6.32
CA PRO A 193 -21.13 -4.53 5.07
C PRO A 193 -19.82 -4.14 4.42
N LYS A 194 -19.74 -4.22 3.08
CA LYS A 194 -18.53 -3.98 2.29
C LYS A 194 -17.82 -2.66 2.62
N ALA A 195 -18.55 -1.55 2.65
CA ALA A 195 -17.97 -0.26 3.01
C ALA A 195 -17.45 -0.28 4.47
N GLY A 196 -18.22 -0.86 5.40
CA GLY A 196 -17.83 -0.98 6.80
C GLY A 196 -16.61 -1.88 7.02
N SER A 197 -16.46 -2.97 6.27
CA SER A 197 -15.29 -3.85 6.35
C SER A 197 -14.01 -3.16 5.89
N ILE A 198 -14.08 -2.35 4.83
CA ILE A 198 -12.90 -1.64 4.33
C ILE A 198 -12.54 -0.52 5.33
N ILE A 199 -13.51 0.28 5.78
CA ILE A 199 -13.26 1.35 6.76
C ILE A 199 -12.64 0.79 8.05
N GLN A 200 -13.15 -0.32 8.58
CA GLN A 200 -12.61 -0.96 9.78
C GLN A 200 -11.19 -1.50 9.56
N ALA A 201 -10.94 -2.13 8.41
CA ALA A 201 -9.59 -2.61 8.05
C ALA A 201 -8.60 -1.45 7.93
N SER A 202 -8.98 -0.37 7.25
CA SER A 202 -8.16 0.84 7.09
C SER A 202 -7.90 1.55 8.42
N LEU A 203 -8.91 1.67 9.30
CA LEU A 203 -8.74 2.26 10.63
C LEU A 203 -7.78 1.45 11.50
N LYS A 204 -7.90 0.12 11.46
CA LYS A 204 -7.00 -0.77 12.22
C LYS A 204 -5.55 -0.63 11.76
N GLN A 205 -5.32 -0.50 10.46
CA GLN A 205 -3.97 -0.42 9.90
C GLN A 205 -3.41 1.00 9.89
N LEU A 206 -4.20 2.04 10.14
CA LEU A 206 -3.74 3.44 10.12
C LEU A 206 -2.50 3.74 10.96
N PRO A 207 -2.41 3.35 12.24
CA PRO A 207 -1.20 3.59 13.02
C PRO A 207 0.01 2.85 12.42
N VAL A 208 -0.20 1.65 11.89
CA VAL A 208 0.84 0.82 11.28
C VAL A 208 1.41 1.47 10.01
N ILE A 209 0.52 1.96 9.14
CA ILE A 209 0.85 2.65 7.90
C ILE A 209 1.62 3.93 8.19
N ALA A 210 1.10 4.76 9.11
CA ALA A 210 1.71 6.05 9.44
C ALA A 210 3.08 5.89 10.10
N ILE A 211 3.20 5.01 11.11
CA ILE A 211 4.47 4.76 11.82
C ILE A 211 5.47 4.10 10.88
N GLY A 212 5.07 3.09 10.11
CA GLY A 212 5.96 2.40 9.18
C GLY A 212 6.55 3.34 8.13
N ALA A 213 5.70 4.18 7.51
CA ALA A 213 6.14 5.15 6.51
C ALA A 213 7.03 6.25 7.12
N PHE A 214 6.73 6.70 8.34
CA PHE A 214 7.56 7.67 9.04
C PHE A 214 8.95 7.10 9.36
N VAL A 215 9.01 5.88 9.91
CA VAL A 215 10.27 5.21 10.23
C VAL A 215 11.11 5.01 8.97
N ALA A 216 10.52 4.52 7.88
CA ALA A 216 11.21 4.32 6.60
C ALA A 216 11.88 5.60 6.07
N LEU A 217 11.21 6.74 6.17
CA LEU A 217 11.77 8.01 5.73
C LEU A 217 12.90 8.52 6.62
N VAL A 218 12.75 8.42 7.94
CA VAL A 218 13.82 8.80 8.87
C VAL A 218 15.08 7.99 8.61
N ILE A 219 14.93 6.68 8.32
CA ILE A 219 16.05 5.81 7.98
C ILE A 219 16.68 6.23 6.66
N SER A 220 15.88 6.52 5.62
CA SER A 220 16.43 6.93 4.32
C SER A 220 17.20 8.25 4.42
N LEU A 221 16.64 9.24 5.12
CA LEU A 221 17.31 10.52 5.41
C LEU A 221 18.65 10.30 6.12
N PHE A 222 18.68 9.41 7.11
CA PHE A 222 19.89 9.09 7.86
C PHE A 222 20.95 8.38 6.99
N VAL A 223 20.54 7.39 6.20
CA VAL A 223 21.46 6.57 5.39
C VAL A 223 22.08 7.37 4.25
N GLU A 224 21.31 8.26 3.64
CA GLU A 224 21.78 9.10 2.52
C GLU A 224 22.36 10.44 2.99
N ASN A 225 22.43 10.68 4.30
CA ASN A 225 22.89 11.93 4.92
C ASN A 225 22.16 13.19 4.39
N LEU A 226 20.87 13.06 4.09
CA LEU A 226 20.05 14.11 3.48
C LEU A 226 19.43 15.06 4.52
N TRP A 227 20.26 15.76 5.29
CA TRP A 227 19.79 16.64 6.39
C TRP A 227 19.56 18.10 6.00
N SER A 228 19.75 18.46 4.73
CA SER A 228 19.39 19.78 4.22
C SER A 228 17.88 20.01 4.34
N LEU A 229 17.47 21.26 4.61
CA LEU A 229 16.05 21.64 4.71
C LEU A 229 15.23 21.19 3.49
N GLU A 230 15.77 21.39 2.28
CA GLU A 230 15.12 21.04 1.02
C GLU A 230 14.85 19.52 0.91
N ALA A 231 15.85 18.69 1.24
CA ALA A 231 15.69 17.25 1.23
C ALA A 231 14.68 16.77 2.28
N VAL A 232 14.71 17.33 3.49
CA VAL A 232 13.73 16.99 4.54
C VAL A 232 12.31 17.38 4.10
N LEU A 233 12.13 18.54 3.46
CA LEU A 233 10.83 18.98 2.93
C LEU A 233 10.34 18.09 1.79
N SER A 234 11.19 17.77 0.81
CA SER A 234 10.86 16.85 -0.29
C SER A 234 10.41 15.49 0.26
N GLN A 235 11.18 14.91 1.18
CA GLN A 235 10.88 13.60 1.78
C GLN A 235 9.60 13.64 2.64
N SER A 236 9.33 14.75 3.32
CA SER A 236 8.09 14.97 4.08
C SER A 236 6.87 15.12 3.16
N LEU A 237 7.01 15.82 2.03
CA LEU A 237 5.97 15.89 1.00
C LEU A 237 5.71 14.51 0.39
N PHE A 238 6.76 13.72 0.18
CA PHE A 238 6.65 12.36 -0.32
C PHE A 238 5.90 11.44 0.65
N TRP A 239 6.14 11.59 1.96
CA TRP A 239 5.35 10.92 3.00
C TRP A 239 3.86 11.24 2.92
N MET A 240 3.53 12.52 2.75
CA MET A 240 2.15 12.98 2.65
C MET A 240 1.50 12.44 1.37
N ALA A 241 2.24 12.41 0.27
CA ALA A 241 1.79 11.81 -0.98
C ALA A 241 1.56 10.30 -0.85
N TYR A 242 2.43 9.58 -0.11
CA TYR A 242 2.22 8.17 0.21
C TYR A 242 0.88 7.94 0.94
N LEU A 243 0.63 8.71 2.01
CA LEU A 243 -0.65 8.64 2.75
C LEU A 243 -1.83 9.03 1.86
N GLY A 244 -1.66 10.05 1.01
CA GLY A 244 -2.64 10.49 0.03
C GLY A 244 -3.00 9.39 -0.97
N VAL A 245 -2.00 8.79 -1.63
CA VAL A 245 -2.20 7.67 -2.55
C VAL A 245 -2.89 6.50 -1.86
N PHE A 246 -2.50 6.17 -0.63
CA PHE A 246 -3.12 5.06 0.11
C PHE A 246 -4.59 5.31 0.48
N TYR A 247 -4.90 6.47 1.08
CA TYR A 247 -6.23 6.74 1.62
C TYR A 247 -7.18 7.39 0.63
N LEU A 248 -6.68 8.25 -0.25
CA LEU A 248 -7.50 8.99 -1.21
C LEU A 248 -7.67 8.22 -2.51
N ILE A 249 -6.72 7.35 -2.88
CA ILE A 249 -6.77 6.66 -4.18
C ILE A 249 -7.04 5.17 -4.01
N PHE A 250 -6.17 4.45 -3.29
CA PHE A 250 -6.29 3.00 -3.15
C PHE A 250 -7.59 2.57 -2.43
N SER A 251 -7.89 3.17 -1.27
CA SER A 251 -9.05 2.80 -0.46
C SER A 251 -10.40 2.99 -1.20
N PRO A 252 -10.65 4.11 -1.91
CA PRO A 252 -11.84 4.25 -2.76
C PRO A 252 -11.90 3.30 -3.95
N TYR A 253 -10.77 3.04 -4.62
CA TYR A 253 -10.70 2.11 -5.77
C TYR A 253 -11.11 0.70 -5.34
N TYR A 254 -10.63 0.28 -4.17
CA TYR A 254 -10.96 -1.00 -3.56
C TYR A 254 -12.46 -1.14 -3.22
N SER A 255 -13.15 -0.01 -2.99
CA SER A 255 -14.60 0.01 -2.74
C SER A 255 -15.45 -0.35 -3.96
N PHE A 256 -14.94 -0.18 -5.17
CA PHE A 256 -15.65 -0.51 -6.42
C PHE A 256 -15.53 -1.98 -6.81
N MET A 257 -14.58 -2.72 -6.23
CA MET A 257 -14.32 -4.11 -6.61
C MET A 257 -15.45 -5.05 -6.19
N SER A 258 -15.73 -6.09 -6.96
CA SER A 258 -16.76 -7.10 -6.67
C SER A 258 -16.38 -7.97 -5.46
N LEU A 259 -16.60 -7.44 -4.26
CA LEU A 259 -16.30 -8.11 -2.99
C LEU A 259 -17.52 -8.79 -2.38
N ASP A 260 -18.72 -8.59 -2.94
CA ASP A 260 -19.96 -9.14 -2.38
C ASP A 260 -20.02 -10.67 -2.45
N GLN A 261 -19.29 -11.29 -3.37
CA GLN A 261 -19.12 -12.74 -3.47
C GLN A 261 -18.36 -13.35 -2.27
N LEU A 262 -17.64 -12.52 -1.49
CA LEU A 262 -16.89 -12.95 -0.31
C LEU A 262 -17.70 -12.92 0.99
N ARG A 263 -18.95 -12.42 0.93
CA ARG A 263 -19.82 -12.41 2.10
C ARG A 263 -20.32 -13.81 2.42
N SER A 264 -20.28 -14.16 3.69
CA SER A 264 -21.03 -15.33 4.15
C SER A 264 -22.52 -15.05 3.97
N GLN A 265 -23.20 -15.89 3.18
CA GLN A 265 -24.66 -15.79 2.97
C GLN A 265 -25.49 -16.03 4.25
N LYS A 266 -24.85 -16.35 5.38
CA LYS A 266 -25.53 -16.60 6.65
C LYS A 266 -25.74 -15.31 7.43
N ARG A 267 -26.65 -14.46 6.95
CA ARG A 267 -27.34 -13.53 7.84
C ARG A 267 -28.47 -14.31 8.54
N GLN A 268 -28.11 -15.26 9.41
CA GLN A 268 -29.08 -15.80 10.36
C GLN A 268 -29.35 -14.68 11.37
N VAL A 269 -30.42 -13.94 11.12
CA VAL A 269 -31.03 -13.09 12.14
C VAL A 269 -31.37 -14.04 13.28
N LYS A 270 -30.59 -14.02 14.37
CA LYS A 270 -31.04 -14.57 15.65
C LYS A 270 -32.27 -13.75 16.02
N ILE A 271 -33.45 -14.27 15.70
CA ILE A 271 -34.71 -13.80 16.28
C ILE A 271 -34.56 -14.11 17.76
N PRO A 272 -34.48 -13.09 18.65
CA PRO A 272 -34.58 -13.36 20.07
C PRO A 272 -35.95 -14.01 20.27
N ASN A 273 -35.96 -15.21 20.86
CA ASN A 273 -37.19 -15.95 21.18
C ASN A 273 -38.24 -14.97 21.68
N SER A 274 -39.23 -14.69 20.83
CA SER A 274 -40.47 -14.06 21.24
C SER A 274 -41.01 -14.93 22.37
N GLY A 275 -41.21 -14.31 23.54
CA GLY A 275 -41.67 -14.99 24.74
C GLY A 275 -42.83 -15.91 24.44
N ALA A 276 -42.57 -17.21 24.48
CA ALA A 276 -43.60 -18.20 24.73
C ALA A 276 -43.97 -18.07 26.21
N SER A 277 -44.82 -17.07 26.48
CA SER A 277 -45.72 -17.05 27.62
C SER A 277 -46.46 -18.39 27.64
N LYS A 278 -45.94 -19.36 28.41
CA LYS A 278 -46.74 -20.50 28.85
C LYS A 278 -47.73 -19.98 29.88
N ARG A 279 -48.92 -19.60 29.41
CA ARG A 279 -50.16 -19.66 30.19
C ARG A 279 -50.89 -20.92 29.75
N SER A 280 -50.82 -21.94 30.58
CA SER A 280 -51.86 -22.95 30.81
C SER A 280 -51.49 -23.68 32.09
#